data_AF-X1LWI5-F1
#
_entry.id   AF-X1LWI5-F1
#
_cell.length_a   1.000
_cell.length_b   1.000
_cell.length_c   1.000
_cell.angle_alpha   90.00
_cell.angle_beta   90.00
_cell.angle_gamma   90.00
#
_symmetry.space_group_name_H-M   'P 1'
#
loop_
_entity.id
_entity.type
_entity.pdbx_description
1 polymer ?
#
loop_
_entity_poly.entity_id
_entity_poly.type
_entity_poly.pdbx_seq_one_letter_code
_entity_poly.pdbx_strand_id
1 'polypeptide(L)'
;MSGENRRILILNYDSEATKRARDIFSQHCDVTTADSLKDIAEKADKDFDIIISGYVIPAVSGDKPVSYLQNIQKALDEAKLAVQEKGGGNEALLGESQKKWAEILKLLNDHIRGIENERTELKQEMQGFMEETNTARRHKEEAEKKAEAILKDREEAEQKTEAALRDREEAKKKAEAALMEKTKTEEELAEIREKDAEVIAKLHDEVNTLTEELENSISVAEEAHKEKASIEEKLAKLQENW
;
A
#
# COMPACT_ATOMS: atom_id res chain seq x y z
N MET A 1 -10.56 35.35 67.02
CA MET A 1 -10.22 34.15 67.81
C MET A 1 -8.81 33.75 67.42
N SER A 2 -7.89 33.68 68.39
CA SER A 2 -6.49 33.32 68.20
C SER A 2 -6.39 31.87 67.73
N GLY A 3 -6.06 31.65 66.45
CA GLY A 3 -5.89 30.32 65.88
C GLY A 3 -4.53 29.78 66.25
N GLU A 4 -4.45 28.94 67.27
CA GLU A 4 -3.24 28.14 67.52
C GLU A 4 -3.06 27.17 66.35
N ASN A 5 -1.92 27.27 65.66
CA ASN A 5 -1.53 26.31 64.62
C ASN A 5 -1.38 24.94 65.27
N ARG A 6 -2.13 23.94 64.81
CA ARG A 6 -2.03 22.57 65.30
C ARG A 6 -0.62 22.03 65.10
N ARG A 7 -0.07 21.35 66.09
CA ARG A 7 1.27 20.75 66.06
C ARG A 7 1.18 19.29 65.66
N ILE A 8 1.87 18.89 64.60
CA ILE A 8 1.90 17.53 64.07
C ILE A 8 3.32 16.97 64.14
N LEU A 9 3.45 15.73 64.60
CA LEU A 9 4.71 14.97 64.58
C LEU A 9 4.63 13.85 63.54
N ILE A 10 5.56 13.80 62.58
CA ILE A 10 5.58 12.84 61.46
C ILE A 10 6.84 11.96 61.50
N LEU A 11 6.69 10.64 61.46
CA LEU A 11 7.79 9.70 61.27
C LEU A 11 8.32 9.75 59.84
N ASN A 12 9.61 10.03 59.72
CA ASN A 12 10.34 10.07 58.48
C ASN A 12 10.67 8.64 58.01
N TYR A 13 9.86 8.09 57.10
CA TYR A 13 10.07 6.75 56.52
C TYR A 13 10.78 6.78 55.16
N ASP A 14 10.35 7.67 54.27
CA ASP A 14 10.94 7.89 52.95
C ASP A 14 11.07 9.40 52.71
N SER A 15 12.23 9.84 52.25
CA SER A 15 12.54 11.27 52.13
C SER A 15 11.62 12.04 51.18
N GLU A 16 11.09 11.39 50.13
CA GLU A 16 10.19 12.03 49.17
C GLU A 16 8.77 12.10 49.72
N ALA A 17 8.28 11.00 50.30
CA ALA A 17 6.96 10.95 50.95
C ALA A 17 6.87 11.90 52.16
N THR A 18 7.90 11.93 53.01
CA THR A 18 7.99 12.84 54.17
C THR A 18 8.00 14.30 53.73
N LYS A 19 8.70 14.61 52.63
CA LYS A 19 8.73 15.96 52.07
C LYS A 19 7.34 16.37 51.55
N ARG A 20 6.67 15.51 50.79
CA ARG A 20 5.29 15.77 50.32
C ARG A 20 4.32 15.98 51.47
N ALA A 21 4.39 15.14 52.50
CA ALA A 21 3.54 15.30 53.69
C ALA A 21 3.80 16.63 54.40
N ARG A 22 5.08 17.01 54.57
CA ARG A 22 5.47 18.31 55.13
C ARG A 22 4.89 19.46 54.31
N ASP A 23 5.06 19.43 52.98
CA ASP A 23 4.58 20.49 52.09
C ASP A 23 3.04 20.69 52.16
N ILE A 24 2.29 19.60 52.36
CA ILE A 24 0.83 19.63 52.52
C ILE A 24 0.42 20.22 53.87
N PHE A 25 0.99 19.71 54.97
CA PHE A 25 0.54 20.09 56.32
C PHE A 25 1.10 21.42 56.80
N SER A 26 2.29 21.83 56.34
CA SER A 26 2.93 23.09 56.75
C SER A 26 2.16 24.34 56.34
N GLN A 27 1.13 24.22 55.50
CA GLN A 27 0.23 25.33 55.15
C GLN A 27 -0.69 25.75 56.31
N HIS A 28 -0.99 24.81 57.23
CA HIS A 28 -2.00 25.00 58.27
C HIS A 28 -1.58 24.48 59.64
N CYS A 29 -0.47 23.76 59.73
CA CYS A 29 0.02 23.11 60.94
C CYS A 29 1.52 23.34 61.10
N ASP A 30 2.00 23.33 62.34
CA ASP A 30 3.43 23.27 62.63
C ASP A 30 3.88 21.80 62.58
N VAL A 31 4.77 21.47 61.65
CA VAL A 31 5.13 20.08 61.32
C VAL A 31 6.53 19.78 61.83
N THR A 32 6.63 18.91 62.83
CA THR A 32 7.89 18.34 63.30
C THR A 32 8.08 16.95 62.69
N THR A 33 9.30 16.64 62.23
CA THR A 33 9.65 15.28 61.80
C THR A 33 10.46 14.55 62.86
N ALA A 34 10.28 13.24 62.94
CA ALA A 34 11.09 12.33 63.74
C ALA A 34 11.73 11.28 62.85
N ASP A 35 12.99 10.94 63.09
CA ASP A 35 13.75 10.04 62.22
C ASP A 35 13.67 8.57 62.66
N SER A 36 13.02 8.29 63.79
CA SER A 36 12.77 6.94 64.27
C SER A 36 11.57 6.88 65.23
N LEU A 37 11.03 5.68 65.47
CA LEU A 37 10.00 5.48 66.49
C LEU A 37 10.48 5.86 67.90
N LYS A 38 11.78 5.72 68.18
CA LYS A 38 12.39 6.16 69.44
C LYS A 38 12.40 7.69 69.56
N ASP A 39 12.75 8.37 68.47
CA ASP A 39 12.71 9.83 68.37
C ASP A 39 11.26 10.36 68.46
N ILE A 40 10.28 9.60 67.96
CA ILE A 40 8.85 9.88 68.23
C ILE A 40 8.56 9.79 69.72
N ALA A 41 8.95 8.72 70.40
CA ALA A 41 8.68 8.56 71.83
C ALA A 41 9.33 9.69 72.66
N GLU A 42 10.54 10.13 72.29
CA GLU A 42 11.25 11.24 72.96
C GLU A 42 10.62 12.62 72.65
N LYS A 43 10.06 12.82 71.44
CA LYS A 43 9.42 14.08 71.04
C LYS A 43 7.95 14.15 71.44
N ALA A 44 7.25 13.02 71.54
CA ALA A 44 5.83 12.93 71.86
C ALA A 44 5.48 13.42 73.28
N ASP A 45 6.48 13.54 74.17
CA ASP A 45 6.36 14.22 75.47
C ASP A 45 6.11 15.74 75.33
N LYS A 46 6.24 16.29 74.12
CA LYS A 46 5.79 17.65 73.79
C LYS A 46 4.34 17.59 73.33
N ASP A 47 3.52 18.56 73.73
CA ASP A 47 2.10 18.69 73.38
C ASP A 47 1.85 18.71 71.84
N PHE A 48 1.81 17.55 71.19
CA PHE A 48 1.45 17.38 69.78
C PHE A 48 -0.03 16.98 69.67
N ASP A 49 -0.76 17.64 68.78
CA ASP A 49 -2.18 17.37 68.56
C ASP A 49 -2.37 16.06 67.77
N ILE A 50 -1.44 15.72 66.87
CA ILE A 50 -1.50 14.54 66.02
C ILE A 50 -0.09 13.94 65.85
N ILE A 51 0.04 12.63 66.08
CA ILE A 51 1.26 11.86 65.81
C ILE A 51 0.99 10.90 64.65
N ILE A 52 1.81 11.01 63.62
CA ILE A 52 1.75 10.25 62.38
C ILE A 52 2.98 9.34 62.33
N SER A 53 2.81 8.06 62.66
CA SER A 53 3.90 7.08 62.77
C SER A 53 3.92 6.00 61.69
N GLY A 54 3.15 6.17 60.61
CA GLY A 54 3.19 5.24 59.48
C GLY A 54 2.37 5.72 58.30
N TYR A 55 3.02 6.30 57.29
CA TYR A 55 2.45 6.40 55.95
C TYR A 55 3.50 5.98 54.94
N VAL A 56 3.30 4.79 54.36
CA VAL A 56 3.87 4.45 53.07
C VAL A 56 2.76 3.73 52.31
N ILE A 57 2.17 4.39 51.32
CA ILE A 57 1.57 3.69 50.18
C ILE A 57 2.69 3.64 49.15
N PRO A 58 3.39 2.50 48.97
CA PRO A 58 4.42 2.41 47.95
C PRO A 58 3.76 2.58 46.58
N ALA A 59 4.44 3.30 45.68
CA ALA A 59 4.10 3.23 44.27
C ALA A 59 4.03 1.74 43.87
N VAL A 60 2.86 1.30 43.39
CA VAL A 60 2.56 -0.08 43.02
C VAL A 60 3.28 -0.41 41.70
N SER A 61 4.60 -0.40 41.74
CA SER A 61 5.51 -0.54 40.62
C SER A 61 6.54 -1.62 40.97
N GLY A 62 6.11 -2.89 40.89
CA GLY A 62 6.98 -4.07 41.01
C GLY A 62 6.20 -5.34 41.38
N ASP A 63 6.81 -6.52 41.18
CA ASP A 63 6.23 -7.86 41.40
C ASP A 63 6.01 -8.25 42.89
N LYS A 64 5.93 -7.27 43.80
CA LYS A 64 5.98 -7.52 45.26
C LYS A 64 4.93 -6.83 46.15
N PRO A 65 3.81 -6.25 45.68
CA PRO A 65 2.84 -5.61 46.56
C PRO A 65 2.24 -6.59 47.59
N VAL A 66 2.00 -7.85 47.21
CA VAL A 66 1.54 -8.91 48.13
C VAL A 66 2.56 -9.19 49.24
N SER A 67 3.85 -9.26 48.91
CA SER A 67 4.91 -9.53 49.90
C SER A 67 5.09 -8.37 50.90
N TYR A 68 4.79 -7.14 50.49
CA TYR A 68 4.85 -5.97 51.36
C TYR A 68 3.71 -5.96 52.37
N LEU A 69 2.47 -6.27 51.94
CA LEU A 69 1.33 -6.40 52.84
C LEU A 69 1.49 -7.56 53.83
N GLN A 70 2.11 -8.66 53.41
CA GLN A 70 2.47 -9.77 54.30
C GLN A 70 3.47 -9.34 55.38
N ASN A 71 4.46 -8.50 55.03
CA ASN A 71 5.41 -7.97 56.01
C ASN A 71 4.74 -7.01 57.00
N ILE A 72 3.77 -6.20 56.56
CA ILE A 72 2.98 -5.33 57.45
C ILE A 72 2.14 -6.16 58.42
N GLN A 73 1.45 -7.19 57.91
CA GLN A 73 0.67 -8.12 58.75
C GLN A 73 1.56 -8.76 59.82
N LYS A 74 2.74 -9.26 59.42
CA LYS A 74 3.71 -9.86 60.34
C LYS A 74 4.17 -8.88 61.43
N ALA A 75 4.50 -7.64 61.07
CA ALA A 75 4.91 -6.61 62.02
C ALA A 75 3.77 -6.24 63.01
N LEU A 76 2.53 -6.25 62.54
CA LEU A 76 1.34 -6.03 63.38
C LEU A 76 1.15 -7.18 64.38
N ASP A 77 1.35 -8.42 63.93
CA ASP A 77 1.25 -9.62 64.78
C ASP A 77 2.37 -9.68 65.83
N GLU A 78 3.60 -9.27 65.47
CA GLU A 78 4.73 -9.14 66.40
C GLU A 78 4.49 -8.04 67.46
N ALA A 79 3.96 -6.88 67.05
CA ALA A 79 3.62 -5.79 67.97
C ALA A 79 2.50 -6.18 68.95
N LYS A 80 1.53 -6.99 68.50
CA LYS A 80 0.48 -7.55 69.37
C LYS A 80 1.05 -8.43 70.46
N LEU A 81 1.92 -9.37 70.09
CA LEU A 81 2.58 -10.29 71.04
C LEU A 81 3.32 -9.49 72.12
N ALA A 82 4.09 -8.48 71.72
CA ALA A 82 4.85 -7.64 72.64
C ALA A 82 3.98 -6.81 73.61
N VAL A 83 2.76 -6.43 73.22
CA VAL A 83 1.81 -5.71 74.09
C VAL A 83 1.10 -6.67 75.05
N GLN A 84 0.71 -7.87 74.60
CA GLN A 84 0.09 -8.88 75.43
C GLN A 84 1.04 -9.38 76.54
N GLU A 85 2.33 -9.52 76.25
CA GLU A 85 3.35 -9.90 77.23
C GLU A 85 3.57 -8.85 78.35
N LYS A 86 3.24 -7.58 78.11
CA LYS A 86 3.48 -6.48 79.08
C LYS A 86 2.34 -6.25 80.08
N GLY A 87 1.22 -7.00 80.01
CA GLY A 87 0.23 -7.12 81.09
C GLY A 87 -0.43 -5.82 81.60
N GLY A 88 -0.40 -4.72 80.85
CA GLY A 88 -0.95 -3.42 81.23
C GLY A 88 -2.17 -3.06 80.38
N GLY A 89 -3.33 -2.97 81.02
CA GLY A 89 -4.65 -2.98 80.37
C GLY A 89 -4.84 -1.98 79.22
N ASN A 90 -5.18 -2.52 78.05
CA ASN A 90 -6.04 -1.92 77.02
C ASN A 90 -6.33 -2.94 75.89
N GLU A 91 -6.53 -4.22 76.25
CA GLU A 91 -6.75 -5.32 75.29
C GLU A 91 -7.97 -5.11 74.38
N ALA A 92 -9.02 -4.43 74.87
CA ALA A 92 -10.20 -4.10 74.07
C ALA A 92 -9.88 -3.12 72.92
N LEU A 93 -9.14 -2.04 73.21
CA LEU A 93 -8.70 -1.06 72.21
C LEU A 93 -7.71 -1.68 71.21
N LEU A 94 -6.84 -2.59 71.68
CA LEU A 94 -5.92 -3.34 70.83
C LEU A 94 -6.68 -4.28 69.87
N GLY A 95 -7.72 -4.97 70.37
CA GLY A 95 -8.56 -5.85 69.58
C GLY A 95 -9.39 -5.11 68.52
N GLU A 96 -9.94 -3.94 68.84
CA GLU A 96 -10.65 -3.09 67.86
C GLU A 96 -9.72 -2.53 66.79
N SER A 97 -8.54 -2.05 67.18
CA SER A 97 -7.52 -1.56 66.25
C SER A 97 -7.09 -2.68 65.29
N GLN A 98 -6.88 -3.90 65.79
CA GLN A 98 -6.53 -5.06 64.98
C GLN A 98 -7.60 -5.44 63.97
N LYS A 99 -8.89 -5.41 64.36
CA LYS A 99 -9.98 -5.67 63.43
C LYS A 99 -9.97 -4.67 62.28
N LYS A 100 -9.79 -3.37 62.58
CA LYS A 100 -9.68 -2.32 61.56
C LYS A 100 -8.47 -2.54 60.64
N TRP A 101 -7.31 -2.91 61.19
CA TRP A 101 -6.12 -3.21 60.38
C TRP A 101 -6.30 -4.43 59.49
N ALA A 102 -6.92 -5.50 60.00
CA ALA A 102 -7.22 -6.69 59.20
C ALA A 102 -8.21 -6.38 58.06
N GLU A 103 -9.22 -5.54 58.31
CA GLU A 103 -10.15 -5.07 57.28
C GLU A 103 -9.45 -4.24 56.20
N ILE A 104 -8.56 -3.32 56.59
CA ILE A 104 -7.77 -2.51 55.66
C ILE A 104 -6.85 -3.41 54.81
N LEU A 105 -6.14 -4.35 55.43
CA LEU A 105 -5.24 -5.26 54.72
C LEU A 105 -5.99 -6.19 53.75
N LYS A 106 -7.19 -6.63 54.14
CA LYS A 106 -8.07 -7.39 53.24
C LYS A 106 -8.48 -6.57 52.02
N LEU A 107 -8.94 -5.33 52.24
CA LEU A 107 -9.35 -4.43 51.16
C LEU A 107 -8.20 -4.11 50.21
N LEU A 108 -6.99 -3.89 50.72
CA LEU A 108 -5.79 -3.67 49.92
C LEU A 108 -5.40 -4.91 49.10
N ASN A 109 -5.45 -6.11 49.68
CA ASN A 109 -5.17 -7.36 48.96
C ASN A 109 -6.19 -7.61 47.84
N ASP A 110 -7.48 -7.41 48.13
CA ASP A 110 -8.53 -7.56 47.13
C ASP A 110 -8.35 -6.57 45.96
N HIS A 111 -7.94 -5.33 46.26
CA HIS A 111 -7.66 -4.31 45.24
C HIS A 111 -6.42 -4.64 44.40
N ILE A 112 -5.32 -5.08 45.02
CA ILE A 112 -4.11 -5.51 44.29
C ILE A 112 -4.41 -6.69 43.37
N ARG A 113 -5.16 -7.69 43.85
CA ARG A 113 -5.58 -8.81 43.01
C ARG A 113 -6.44 -8.35 41.83
N GLY A 114 -7.32 -7.37 42.04
CA GLY A 114 -8.11 -6.74 40.97
C GLY A 114 -7.22 -6.12 39.90
N ILE A 115 -6.25 -5.29 40.30
CA ILE A 115 -5.29 -4.65 39.40
C ILE A 115 -4.44 -5.69 38.65
N GLU A 116 -4.01 -6.76 39.32
CA GLU A 116 -3.24 -7.83 38.68
C GLU A 116 -4.05 -8.55 37.60
N ASN A 117 -5.34 -8.83 37.87
CA ASN A 117 -6.24 -9.43 36.89
C ASN A 117 -6.44 -8.50 35.68
N GLU A 118 -6.78 -7.23 35.91
CA GLU A 118 -6.94 -6.22 34.84
C GLU A 118 -5.66 -6.08 34.01
N ARG A 119 -4.49 -6.09 34.64
CA ARG A 119 -3.19 -6.06 33.95
C ARG A 119 -2.97 -7.31 33.10
N THR A 120 -3.40 -8.49 33.56
CA THR A 120 -3.29 -9.70 32.75
C THR A 120 -4.23 -9.69 31.55
N GLU A 121 -5.46 -9.21 31.72
CA GLU A 121 -6.45 -9.06 30.65
C GLU A 121 -5.94 -8.07 29.58
N LEU A 122 -5.50 -6.87 30.01
CA LEU A 122 -4.91 -5.87 29.12
C LEU A 122 -3.70 -6.41 28.34
N LYS A 123 -2.87 -7.24 28.98
CA LYS A 123 -1.72 -7.86 28.31
C LYS A 123 -2.16 -8.85 27.22
N GLN A 124 -3.21 -9.63 27.49
CA GLN A 124 -3.78 -10.56 26.51
C GLN A 124 -4.42 -9.81 25.34
N GLU A 125 -5.22 -8.78 25.62
CA GLU A 125 -5.83 -7.94 24.58
C GLU A 125 -4.78 -7.27 23.71
N MET A 126 -3.73 -6.70 24.33
CA MET A 126 -2.65 -6.06 23.58
C MET A 126 -1.88 -7.05 22.71
N GLN A 127 -1.71 -8.30 23.17
CA GLN A 127 -1.12 -9.35 22.35
C GLN A 127 -2.02 -9.70 21.16
N GLY A 128 -3.33 -9.86 21.37
CA GLY A 128 -4.29 -10.09 20.29
C GLY A 128 -4.28 -8.97 19.25
N PHE A 129 -4.29 -7.71 19.71
CA PHE A 129 -4.23 -6.54 18.82
C PHE A 129 -2.93 -6.49 17.99
N MET A 130 -1.80 -6.86 18.59
CA MET A 130 -0.52 -6.95 17.86
C MET A 130 -0.54 -8.06 16.80
N GLU A 131 -1.15 -9.21 17.09
CA GLU A 131 -1.29 -10.31 16.13
C GLU A 131 -2.22 -9.93 14.96
N GLU A 132 -3.36 -9.32 15.25
CA GLU A 132 -4.29 -8.78 14.24
C GLU A 132 -3.64 -7.70 13.37
N THR A 133 -2.91 -6.76 13.98
CA THR A 133 -2.22 -5.71 13.24
C THR A 133 -1.14 -6.29 12.32
N ASN A 134 -0.40 -7.29 12.80
CA ASN A 134 0.63 -7.94 11.99
C ASN A 134 0.05 -8.76 10.83
N THR A 135 -1.06 -9.45 11.04
CA THR A 135 -1.75 -10.18 9.98
C THR A 135 -2.34 -9.22 8.94
N ALA A 136 -2.99 -8.14 9.36
CA ALA A 136 -3.48 -7.09 8.47
C ALA A 136 -2.35 -6.47 7.64
N ARG A 137 -1.18 -6.20 8.26
CA ARG A 137 -0.01 -5.68 7.55
C ARG A 137 0.49 -6.66 6.48
N ARG A 138 0.61 -7.95 6.80
CA ARG A 138 1.01 -8.98 5.81
C ARG A 138 0.04 -9.06 4.64
N HIS A 139 -1.27 -9.05 4.91
CA HIS A 139 -2.27 -9.06 3.85
C HIS A 139 -2.20 -7.82 2.96
N LYS A 140 -1.94 -6.65 3.55
CA LYS A 140 -1.71 -5.41 2.79
C LYS A 140 -0.48 -5.52 1.88
N GLU A 141 0.65 -5.99 2.40
CA GLU A 141 1.87 -6.19 1.61
C GLU A 141 1.69 -7.20 0.46
N GLU A 142 0.94 -8.28 0.69
CA GLU A 142 0.59 -9.24 -0.37
C GLU A 142 -0.32 -8.63 -1.44
N ALA A 143 -1.30 -7.82 -1.04
CA ALA A 143 -2.20 -7.14 -1.97
C ALA A 143 -1.44 -6.10 -2.82
N GLU A 144 -0.52 -5.35 -2.22
CA GLU A 144 0.35 -4.39 -2.92
C GLU A 144 1.22 -5.08 -3.96
N LYS A 145 1.87 -6.21 -3.60
CA LYS A 145 2.67 -7.00 -4.56
C LYS A 145 1.85 -7.51 -5.73
N LYS A 146 0.60 -7.97 -5.49
CA LYS A 146 -0.30 -8.41 -6.55
C LYS A 146 -0.71 -7.24 -7.46
N ALA A 147 -1.00 -6.09 -6.89
CA ALA A 147 -1.35 -4.89 -7.65
C ALA A 147 -0.18 -4.42 -8.53
N GLU A 148 1.05 -4.44 -8.01
CA GLU A 148 2.26 -4.08 -8.76
C GLU A 148 2.50 -5.04 -9.94
N ALA A 149 2.32 -6.35 -9.73
CA ALA A 149 2.42 -7.33 -10.81
C ALA A 149 1.38 -7.08 -11.92
N ILE A 150 0.13 -6.80 -11.55
CA ILE A 150 -0.95 -6.49 -12.52
C ILE A 150 -0.63 -5.21 -13.31
N LEU A 151 -0.09 -4.18 -12.65
CA LEU A 151 0.30 -2.94 -13.34
C LEU A 151 1.42 -3.19 -14.36
N LYS A 152 2.41 -4.01 -14.00
CA LYS A 152 3.49 -4.38 -14.92
C LYS A 152 2.97 -5.18 -16.12
N ASP A 153 2.12 -6.17 -15.89
CA ASP A 153 1.53 -6.97 -16.98
C ASP A 153 0.70 -6.09 -17.93
N ARG A 154 -0.02 -5.11 -17.37
CA ARG A 154 -0.79 -4.13 -18.15
C ARG A 154 0.14 -3.25 -19.00
N GLU A 155 1.23 -2.74 -18.44
CA GLU A 155 2.19 -1.92 -19.18
C GLU A 155 2.81 -2.70 -20.34
N GLU A 156 3.20 -3.96 -20.12
CA GLU A 156 3.72 -4.84 -21.18
C GLU A 156 2.67 -5.11 -22.27
N ALA A 157 1.40 -5.26 -21.90
CA ALA A 157 0.30 -5.41 -22.85
C ALA A 157 0.08 -4.13 -23.68
N GLU A 158 0.08 -2.96 -23.03
CA GLU A 158 -0.06 -1.66 -23.71
C GLU A 158 1.07 -1.43 -24.72
N GLN A 159 2.33 -1.72 -24.34
CA GLN A 159 3.48 -1.63 -25.26
C GLN A 159 3.33 -2.55 -26.49
N LYS A 160 2.86 -3.79 -26.29
CA LYS A 160 2.60 -4.72 -27.41
C LYS A 160 1.49 -4.21 -28.33
N THR A 161 0.43 -3.65 -27.77
CA THR A 161 -0.66 -3.07 -28.59
C THR A 161 -0.18 -1.87 -29.38
N GLU A 162 0.67 -1.01 -28.81
CA GLU A 162 1.21 0.14 -29.51
C GLU A 162 2.14 -0.27 -30.66
N ALA A 163 2.99 -1.29 -30.44
CA ALA A 163 3.82 -1.86 -31.50
C ALA A 163 2.98 -2.42 -32.65
N ALA A 164 1.94 -3.20 -32.34
CA ALA A 164 1.03 -3.75 -33.35
C ALA A 164 0.27 -2.66 -34.13
N LEU A 165 -0.08 -1.54 -33.49
CA LEU A 165 -0.70 -0.39 -34.16
C LEU A 165 0.28 0.29 -35.12
N ARG A 166 1.55 0.45 -34.74
CA ARG A 166 2.59 1.01 -35.63
C ARG A 166 2.81 0.11 -36.84
N ASP A 167 2.95 -1.19 -36.64
CA ASP A 167 3.13 -2.16 -37.73
C ASP A 167 1.94 -2.13 -38.70
N ARG A 168 0.72 -2.03 -38.17
CA ARG A 168 -0.50 -1.91 -38.98
C ARG A 168 -0.51 -0.62 -39.80
N GLU A 169 -0.10 0.50 -39.21
CA GLU A 169 -0.05 1.79 -39.91
C GLU A 169 1.02 1.78 -41.01
N GLU A 170 2.18 1.16 -40.78
CA GLU A 170 3.20 0.97 -41.81
C GLU A 170 2.72 0.07 -42.95
N ALA A 171 2.05 -1.04 -42.62
CA ALA A 171 1.46 -1.93 -43.62
C ALA A 171 0.40 -1.21 -44.47
N LYS A 172 -0.43 -0.37 -43.85
CA LYS A 172 -1.42 0.45 -44.54
C LYS A 172 -0.77 1.42 -45.52
N LYS A 173 0.28 2.15 -45.10
CA LYS A 173 1.01 3.06 -45.99
C LYS A 173 1.65 2.33 -47.18
N LYS A 174 2.22 1.14 -46.96
CA LYS A 174 2.76 0.31 -48.04
C LYS A 174 1.68 -0.13 -49.02
N ALA A 175 0.51 -0.53 -48.51
CA ALA A 175 -0.62 -0.92 -49.35
C ALA A 175 -1.16 0.26 -50.17
N GLU A 176 -1.26 1.45 -49.58
CA GLU A 176 -1.66 2.67 -50.28
C GLU A 176 -0.66 3.06 -51.39
N ALA A 177 0.65 2.97 -51.10
CA ALA A 177 1.69 3.21 -52.10
C ALA A 177 1.63 2.22 -53.27
N ALA A 178 1.46 0.92 -52.98
CA ALA A 178 1.31 -0.10 -54.02
C ALA A 178 0.05 0.10 -54.87
N LEU A 179 -1.04 0.60 -54.27
CA LEU A 179 -2.26 0.92 -55.00
C LEU A 179 -2.06 2.11 -55.95
N MET A 180 -1.37 3.17 -55.50
CA MET A 180 -1.02 4.32 -56.35
C MET A 180 -0.08 3.94 -57.50
N GLU A 181 0.90 3.07 -57.24
CA GLU A 181 1.78 2.55 -58.30
C GLU A 181 0.98 1.74 -59.31
N LYS A 182 0.10 0.86 -58.84
CA LYS A 182 -0.78 0.07 -59.70
C LYS A 182 -1.64 0.99 -60.59
N THR A 183 -2.31 2.00 -60.04
CA THR A 183 -3.13 2.91 -60.84
C THR A 183 -2.31 3.63 -61.90
N LYS A 184 -1.08 4.07 -61.56
CA LYS A 184 -0.19 4.70 -62.53
C LYS A 184 0.20 3.74 -63.67
N THR A 185 0.55 2.50 -63.34
CA THR A 185 0.89 1.50 -64.37
C THR A 185 -0.32 1.12 -65.24
N GLU A 186 -1.54 1.11 -64.68
CA GLU A 186 -2.77 0.90 -65.44
C GLU A 186 -3.06 2.07 -66.40
N GLU A 187 -2.82 3.31 -65.99
CA GLU A 187 -2.90 4.51 -66.85
C GLU A 187 -1.88 4.45 -67.99
N GLU A 188 -0.61 4.15 -67.69
CA GLU A 188 0.44 4.00 -68.70
C GLU A 188 0.12 2.89 -69.71
N LEU A 189 -0.43 1.75 -69.25
CA LEU A 189 -0.88 0.67 -70.13
C LEU A 189 -2.06 1.07 -71.00
N ALA A 190 -2.99 1.89 -70.49
CA ALA A 190 -4.10 2.40 -71.27
C ALA A 190 -3.61 3.31 -72.40
N GLU A 191 -2.65 4.20 -72.12
CA GLU A 191 -2.04 5.08 -73.12
C GLU A 191 -1.29 4.29 -74.22
N ILE A 192 -0.56 3.24 -73.83
CA ILE A 192 0.11 2.34 -74.81
C ILE A 192 -0.93 1.66 -75.69
N ARG A 193 -2.01 1.14 -75.12
CA ARG A 193 -3.07 0.47 -75.89
C ARG A 193 -3.78 1.41 -76.86
N GLU A 194 -3.98 2.67 -76.47
CA GLU A 194 -4.54 3.69 -77.36
C GLU A 194 -3.62 3.95 -78.55
N LYS A 195 -2.31 4.15 -78.30
CA LYS A 195 -1.31 4.32 -79.37
C LYS A 195 -1.23 3.10 -80.28
N ASP A 196 -1.25 1.89 -79.73
CA ASP A 196 -1.23 0.66 -80.51
C ASP A 196 -2.47 0.55 -81.40
N ALA A 197 -3.65 0.93 -80.89
CA ALA A 197 -4.89 0.95 -81.67
C ALA A 197 -4.81 1.94 -82.85
N GLU A 198 -4.24 3.13 -82.65
CA GLU A 198 -4.00 4.10 -83.73
C GLU A 198 -3.04 3.56 -84.81
N VAL A 199 -1.95 2.89 -84.39
CA VAL A 199 -0.98 2.30 -85.31
C VAL A 199 -1.61 1.16 -86.11
N ILE A 200 -2.39 0.30 -85.46
CA ILE A 200 -3.12 -0.79 -86.12
C ILE A 200 -4.10 -0.24 -87.17
N ALA A 201 -4.82 0.84 -86.85
CA ALA A 201 -5.73 1.48 -87.80
C ALA A 201 -5.00 1.99 -89.05
N LYS A 202 -3.86 2.68 -88.87
CA LYS A 202 -3.03 3.16 -89.99
C LYS A 202 -2.50 2.02 -90.85
N LEU A 203 -1.96 0.96 -90.22
CA LEU A 203 -1.49 -0.22 -90.94
C LEU A 203 -2.62 -0.92 -91.70
N HIS A 204 -3.84 -0.92 -91.16
CA HIS A 204 -5.01 -1.46 -91.84
C HIS A 204 -5.35 -0.66 -93.10
N ASP A 205 -5.36 0.67 -93.02
CA ASP A 205 -5.60 1.56 -94.17
C ASP A 205 -4.51 1.40 -95.26
N GLU A 206 -3.24 1.26 -94.86
CA GLU A 206 -2.12 1.01 -95.77
C GLU A 206 -2.26 -0.34 -96.47
N VAL A 207 -2.61 -1.41 -95.74
CA VAL A 207 -2.85 -2.75 -96.32
C VAL A 207 -4.01 -2.72 -97.32
N ASN A 208 -5.10 -2.02 -97.01
CA ASN A 208 -6.22 -1.87 -97.94
C ASN A 208 -5.77 -1.13 -99.22
N THR A 209 -5.03 -0.03 -99.08
CA THR A 209 -4.49 0.72 -100.22
C THR A 209 -3.58 -0.14 -101.09
N LEU A 210 -2.63 -0.86 -100.49
CA LEU A 210 -1.74 -1.77 -101.21
C LEU A 210 -2.49 -2.92 -101.89
N THR A 211 -3.59 -3.39 -101.29
CA THR A 211 -4.44 -4.42 -101.90
C THR A 211 -5.14 -3.88 -103.15
N GLU A 212 -5.69 -2.67 -103.10
CA GLU A 212 -6.28 -2.00 -104.27
C GLU A 212 -5.24 -1.75 -105.38
N GLU A 213 -4.04 -1.29 -105.03
CA GLU A 213 -2.93 -1.10 -105.96
C GLU A 213 -2.50 -2.42 -106.62
N LEU A 214 -2.47 -3.51 -105.84
CA LEU A 214 -2.16 -4.84 -106.35
C LEU A 214 -3.24 -5.35 -107.31
N GLU A 215 -4.52 -5.23 -106.97
CA GLU A 215 -5.64 -5.61 -107.83
C GLU A 215 -5.63 -4.83 -109.16
N ASN A 216 -5.36 -3.52 -109.10
CA ASN A 216 -5.20 -2.69 -110.29
C ASN A 216 -4.01 -3.15 -111.15
N SER A 217 -2.86 -3.44 -110.53
CA SER A 217 -1.66 -3.91 -111.23
C SER A 217 -1.87 -5.28 -111.90
N ILE A 218 -2.59 -6.19 -111.23
CA ILE A 218 -2.99 -7.49 -111.79
C ILE A 218 -3.88 -7.27 -113.02
N SER A 219 -4.88 -6.38 -112.93
CA SER A 219 -5.79 -6.08 -114.04
C SER A 219 -5.05 -5.54 -115.28
N VAL A 220 -4.09 -4.63 -115.09
CA VAL A 220 -3.24 -4.09 -116.17
C VAL A 220 -2.36 -5.20 -116.77
N ALA A 221 -1.77 -6.07 -115.93
CA ALA A 221 -0.96 -7.18 -116.41
C ALA A 221 -1.79 -8.18 -117.23
N GLU A 222 -3.02 -8.50 -116.81
CA GLU A 222 -3.95 -9.34 -117.56
C GLU A 222 -4.31 -8.74 -118.92
N GLU A 223 -4.56 -7.43 -118.98
CA GLU A 223 -4.85 -6.72 -120.23
C GLU A 223 -3.65 -6.75 -121.18
N ALA A 224 -2.45 -6.45 -120.69
CA ALA A 224 -1.21 -6.55 -121.46
C ALA A 224 -0.96 -7.98 -121.97
N HIS A 225 -1.31 -9.00 -121.19
CA HIS A 225 -1.19 -10.40 -121.59
C HIS A 225 -2.17 -10.77 -122.72
N LYS A 226 -3.40 -10.23 -122.69
CA LYS A 226 -4.40 -10.38 -123.78
C LYS A 226 -3.94 -9.67 -125.05
N GLU A 227 -3.41 -8.45 -124.94
CA GLU A 227 -2.85 -7.71 -126.07
C GLU A 227 -1.67 -8.44 -126.71
N LYS A 228 -0.74 -8.94 -125.89
CA LYS A 228 0.40 -9.75 -126.34
C LYS A 228 -0.08 -10.98 -127.12
N ALA A 229 -1.05 -11.73 -126.59
CA ALA A 229 -1.61 -12.89 -127.27
C ALA A 229 -2.25 -12.53 -128.63
N SER A 230 -2.96 -11.40 -128.69
CA SER A 230 -3.54 -10.87 -129.94
C SER A 230 -2.46 -10.49 -130.97
N ILE A 231 -1.35 -9.88 -130.52
CA ILE A 231 -0.21 -9.54 -131.38
C ILE A 231 0.48 -10.82 -131.88
N GLU A 232 0.71 -11.80 -131.01
CA GLU A 232 1.30 -13.10 -131.38
C GLU A 232 0.44 -13.83 -132.41
N GLU A 233 -0.89 -13.84 -132.26
CA GLU A 233 -1.83 -14.41 -133.25
C GLU A 233 -1.72 -13.69 -134.61
N LYS A 234 -1.67 -12.34 -134.62
CA LYS A 234 -1.49 -11.56 -135.85
C LYS A 234 -0.14 -11.82 -136.52
N LEU A 235 0.93 -11.94 -135.73
CA LEU A 235 2.27 -12.27 -136.24
C LEU A 235 2.30 -13.66 -136.87
N ALA A 236 1.69 -14.66 -136.23
CA ALA A 236 1.59 -16.01 -136.78
C ALA A 236 0.85 -16.01 -138.14
N LYS A 237 -0.28 -15.30 -138.26
CA LYS A 237 -1.02 -15.15 -139.53
C LYS A 237 -0.22 -14.43 -140.63
N LEU A 238 0.65 -13.49 -140.26
CA LEU A 238 1.54 -12.82 -141.21
C LEU A 238 2.65 -13.77 -141.68
N GLN A 239 3.18 -14.62 -140.80
CA GLN A 239 4.18 -15.63 -141.13
C GLN A 239 3.63 -16.75 -142.04
N GLU A 240 2.35 -17.12 -141.91
CA GLU A 240 1.71 -18.10 -142.81
C GLU A 240 1.42 -17.58 -144.23
N ASN A 241 1.40 -16.26 -144.42
CA ASN A 241 1.13 -15.59 -145.71
C ASN A 241 2.41 -15.19 -146.47
N TRP A 242 3.57 -15.66 -146.03
CA TRP A 242 4.87 -15.52 -146.68
C TRP A 242 5.34 -16.87 -147.24
#